data_AF-A0A960BQD4-F1
#
_entry.id   AF-A0A960BQD4-F1
#
_cell.length_a   1.000
_cell.length_b   1.000
_cell.length_c   1.000
_cell.angle_alpha   90.00
_cell.angle_beta   90.00
_cell.angle_gamma   90.00
#
_symmetry.space_group_name_H-M   'P 1'
#
loop_
_entity.id
_entity.type
_entity.pdbx_description
1 polymer ?
#
loop_
_entity_poly.entity_id
_entity_poly.type
_entity_poly.pdbx_seq_one_letter_code
_entity_poly.pdbx_strand_id
1 'polypeptide(L)'
;MKALKKAKKLRSGKRAEVVRSVEAGGGKVSRVRAQCLFQNHRVKKSDRKDFCRFKVKRSSSDAHVWVTPKCVTNLKARVSIVFRNVPGQGKVTWQRTWRVAQDRMPAP
;
A
#
# COMPACT_ATOMS: atom_id res chain seq x y z
N MET A 1 4.77 29.41 -5.44
CA MET A 1 5.23 28.16 -4.79
C MET A 1 4.10 27.13 -4.80
N LYS A 2 4.24 25.99 -5.52
CA LYS A 2 3.24 24.92 -5.49
C LYS A 2 3.33 24.22 -4.13
N ALA A 3 2.30 24.36 -3.29
CA ALA A 3 2.17 23.65 -2.04
C ALA A 3 2.42 22.15 -2.26
N LEU A 4 3.46 21.61 -1.61
CA LEU A 4 3.70 20.17 -1.52
C LEU A 4 2.42 19.53 -0.96
N LYS A 5 1.58 18.96 -1.84
CA LYS A 5 0.37 18.22 -1.45
C LYS A 5 0.78 17.24 -0.36
N LYS A 6 0.40 17.51 0.90
CA LYS A 6 0.72 16.65 2.05
C LYS A 6 0.35 15.22 1.66
N ALA A 7 1.35 14.34 1.63
CA ALA A 7 1.14 12.94 1.26
C ALA A 7 -0.03 12.38 2.10
N LYS A 8 -1.10 11.93 1.43
CA LYS A 8 -2.33 11.43 2.07
C LYS A 8 -1.95 10.37 3.10
N LYS A 9 -2.08 10.67 4.40
CA LYS A 9 -1.80 9.71 5.48
C LYS A 9 -2.97 8.72 5.59
N LEU A 10 -2.70 7.47 5.92
CA LEU A 10 -3.75 6.51 6.29
C LEU A 10 -4.21 6.81 7.71
N ARG A 11 -5.53 6.80 7.96
CA ARG A 11 -6.01 6.85 9.35
C ARG A 11 -5.92 5.45 9.95
N SER A 12 -5.48 5.37 11.19
CA SER A 12 -5.55 4.16 12.00
C SER A 12 -6.99 3.64 12.07
N GLY A 13 -7.16 2.32 12.07
CA GLY A 13 -8.46 1.66 12.11
C GLY A 13 -9.31 1.77 10.83
N LYS A 14 -9.05 2.77 9.97
CA LYS A 14 -9.79 2.94 8.70
C LYS A 14 -9.16 2.12 7.58
N ARG A 15 -10.02 1.43 6.84
CA ARG A 15 -9.63 0.71 5.63
C ARG A 15 -9.35 1.72 4.51
N ALA A 16 -8.20 1.58 3.86
CA ALA A 16 -7.88 2.25 2.62
C ALA A 16 -7.81 1.24 1.48
N GLU A 17 -8.32 1.64 0.32
CA GLU A 17 -8.36 0.81 -0.87
C GLU A 17 -7.40 1.33 -1.93
N VAL A 18 -6.80 0.39 -2.63
CA VAL A 18 -5.89 0.60 -3.74
C VAL A 18 -6.35 -0.29 -4.87
N VAL A 19 -6.86 0.32 -5.93
CA VAL A 19 -7.20 -0.39 -7.16
C VAL A 19 -6.21 0.03 -8.22
N ARG A 20 -5.60 -0.95 -8.88
CA ARG A 20 -4.74 -0.72 -10.04
C ARG A 20 -4.99 -1.79 -11.09
N SER A 21 -5.37 -1.31 -12.25
CA SER A 21 -5.56 -2.07 -13.47
C SER A 21 -4.30 -2.00 -14.32
N VAL A 22 -4.09 -3.01 -15.15
CA VAL A 22 -3.17 -2.93 -16.28
C VAL A 22 -3.73 -1.86 -17.24
N GLU A 23 -2.89 -0.90 -17.66
CA GLU A 23 -3.30 0.09 -18.66
C GLU A 23 -3.66 -0.59 -20.00
N ALA A 24 -4.55 0.04 -20.77
CA ALA A 24 -5.01 -0.47 -22.05
C ALA A 24 -3.79 -0.73 -22.97
N GLY A 25 -3.51 -2.01 -23.25
CA GLY A 25 -2.30 -2.43 -23.96
C GLY A 25 -1.87 -3.88 -23.72
N GLY A 26 -2.33 -4.55 -22.65
CA GLY A 26 -2.26 -6.03 -22.59
C GLY A 26 -1.22 -6.66 -21.63
N GLY A 27 -0.75 -5.92 -20.63
CA GLY A 27 0.00 -6.53 -19.52
C GLY A 27 -0.85 -7.44 -18.61
N LYS A 28 -0.19 -8.15 -17.68
CA LYS A 28 -0.85 -8.97 -16.65
C LYS A 28 -0.29 -8.66 -15.26
N VAL A 29 -1.17 -8.63 -14.26
CA VAL A 29 -0.80 -8.56 -12.84
C VAL A 29 -0.10 -9.85 -12.44
N SER A 30 1.22 -9.79 -12.33
CA SER A 30 2.06 -10.94 -11.96
C SER A 30 2.13 -11.12 -10.45
N ARG A 31 2.32 -10.02 -9.70
CA ARG A 31 2.56 -10.10 -8.26
C ARG A 31 2.08 -8.86 -7.53
N VAL A 32 1.41 -9.07 -6.41
CA VAL A 32 1.03 -8.00 -5.48
C VAL A 32 1.76 -8.24 -4.16
N ARG A 33 2.48 -7.24 -3.66
CA ARG A 33 3.19 -7.26 -2.38
C ARG A 33 2.65 -6.15 -1.50
N ALA A 34 2.21 -6.49 -0.30
CA ALA A 34 1.77 -5.53 0.70
C ALA A 34 2.56 -5.76 2.00
N GLN A 35 3.16 -4.70 2.51
CA GLN A 35 4.12 -4.73 3.61
C GLN A 35 3.84 -3.61 4.59
N CYS A 36 4.04 -3.87 5.87
CA CYS A 36 4.14 -2.81 6.86
C CYS A 36 5.57 -2.65 7.36
N LEU A 37 5.91 -1.39 7.59
CA LEU A 37 7.21 -0.93 8.02
C LEU A 37 6.99 -0.19 9.33
N PHE A 38 7.44 -0.76 10.43
CA PHE A 38 7.45 -0.09 11.73
C PHE A 38 8.85 0.46 11.96
N GLN A 39 8.98 1.76 12.25
CA GLN A 39 10.29 2.41 12.38
C GLN A 39 11.22 2.18 11.17
N ASN A 40 10.66 2.11 9.95
CA ASN A 40 11.37 1.74 8.71
C ASN A 40 11.83 0.28 8.58
N HIS A 41 11.64 -0.54 9.61
CA HIS A 41 11.92 -1.98 9.54
C HIS A 41 10.70 -2.75 9.08
N ARG A 42 10.91 -3.73 8.20
CA ARG A 42 9.84 -4.59 7.71
C ARG A 42 9.32 -5.43 8.86
N VAL A 43 8.02 -5.31 9.14
CA VAL A 43 7.34 -6.15 10.12
C VAL A 43 7.31 -7.60 9.62
N LYS A 44 7.69 -8.54 10.49
CA LYS A 44 7.67 -9.97 10.20
C LYS A 44 6.25 -10.45 9.92
N LYS A 45 6.12 -11.60 9.25
CA LYS A 45 4.80 -12.12 8.84
C LYS A 45 3.92 -12.48 10.06
N SER A 46 4.52 -12.97 11.14
CA SER A 46 3.86 -13.30 12.42
C SER A 46 3.16 -12.07 12.99
N ASP A 47 3.91 -10.99 13.14
CA ASP A 47 3.48 -9.80 13.87
C ASP A 47 2.70 -8.84 12.96
N ARG A 48 2.66 -9.11 11.65
CA ARG A 48 2.03 -8.23 10.66
C ARG A 48 0.60 -7.87 11.04
N LYS A 49 -0.18 -8.81 11.59
CA LYS A 49 -1.60 -8.59 11.95
C LYS A 49 -1.78 -7.55 13.06
N ASP A 50 -0.78 -7.36 13.90
CA ASP A 50 -0.79 -6.42 15.03
C ASP A 50 -0.51 -4.99 14.57
N PHE A 51 0.21 -4.84 13.45
CA PHE A 51 0.48 -3.54 12.85
C PHE A 51 -0.49 -3.19 11.72
N CYS A 52 -0.78 -4.16 10.84
CA CYS A 52 -1.54 -3.94 9.61
C CYS A 52 -2.26 -5.18 9.11
N ARG A 53 -3.53 -5.01 8.77
CA ARG A 53 -4.28 -6.03 8.02
C ARG A 53 -4.26 -5.68 6.53
N PHE A 54 -3.84 -6.64 5.72
CA PHE A 54 -3.87 -6.56 4.27
C PHE A 54 -4.80 -7.61 3.72
N LYS A 55 -5.73 -7.19 2.86
CA LYS A 55 -6.52 -8.09 2.03
C LYS A 55 -6.17 -7.78 0.58
N VAL A 56 -5.89 -8.81 -0.20
CA VAL A 56 -5.51 -8.69 -1.62
C VAL A 56 -6.46 -9.54 -2.44
N LYS A 57 -7.05 -8.94 -3.47
CA LYS A 57 -7.75 -9.65 -4.54
C LYS A 57 -7.07 -9.26 -5.85
N ARG A 58 -6.74 -10.22 -6.70
CA ARG A 58 -6.14 -9.97 -8.00
C ARG A 58 -6.81 -10.81 -9.08
N SER A 59 -6.94 -10.25 -10.27
CA SER A 59 -7.19 -10.96 -11.52
C SER A 59 -5.92 -10.85 -12.40
N SER A 60 -6.00 -11.31 -13.64
CA SER A 60 -4.95 -11.05 -14.63
C SER A 60 -4.85 -9.57 -14.99
N SER A 61 -5.95 -8.82 -14.98
CA SER A 61 -6.04 -7.42 -15.39
C SER A 61 -5.96 -6.43 -14.22
N ASP A 62 -6.33 -6.85 -13.00
CA ASP A 62 -6.58 -5.93 -11.89
C ASP A 62 -6.00 -6.42 -10.57
N ALA A 63 -5.61 -5.46 -9.73
CA ALA A 63 -5.19 -5.67 -8.36
C ALA A 63 -5.96 -4.74 -7.43
N HIS A 64 -6.69 -5.33 -6.48
CA HIS A 64 -7.35 -4.66 -5.37
C HIS A 64 -6.59 -4.99 -4.08
N VAL A 65 -6.13 -3.96 -3.39
CA VAL A 65 -5.46 -4.10 -2.09
C VAL A 65 -6.17 -3.24 -1.08
N TRP A 66 -6.70 -3.87 -0.04
CA TRP A 66 -7.22 -3.18 1.14
C TRP A 66 -6.16 -3.20 2.24
N VAL A 67 -5.90 -2.03 2.79
CA VAL A 67 -4.94 -1.79 3.88
C VAL A 67 -5.70 -1.25 5.07
N THR A 68 -5.61 -1.92 6.21
CA THR A 68 -6.15 -1.41 7.49
C THR A 68 -5.00 -1.33 8.48
N PRO A 69 -4.39 -0.14 8.66
CA PRO A 69 -3.34 0.04 9.65
C PRO A 69 -3.94 0.14 11.06
N LYS A 70 -3.16 -0.27 12.06
CA LYS A 70 -3.49 -0.11 13.48
C LYS A 70 -2.94 1.20 14.04
N CYS A 71 -3.41 1.61 15.22
CA CYS A 71 -2.97 2.82 15.94
C CYS A 71 -1.53 2.67 16.45
N VAL A 72 -0.56 2.69 15.54
CA VAL A 72 0.85 2.55 15.89
C VAL A 72 1.63 3.72 15.29
N THR A 73 2.35 4.43 16.16
CA THR A 73 3.27 5.51 15.79
C THR A 73 4.37 4.99 14.84
N ASN A 74 4.83 5.82 13.89
CA ASN A 74 5.91 5.48 12.95
C ASN A 74 5.64 4.27 12.03
N LEU A 75 4.37 3.92 11.83
CA LEU A 75 3.96 2.89 10.90
C LEU A 75 3.84 3.43 9.47
N LYS A 76 4.41 2.70 8.51
CA LYS A 76 4.22 2.94 7.07
C LYS A 76 3.66 1.69 6.41
N ALA A 77 2.70 1.87 5.52
CA ALA A 77 2.19 0.79 4.67
C ALA A 77 2.74 0.97 3.26
N ARG A 78 3.29 -0.09 2.67
CA ARG A 78 3.81 -0.12 1.30
C ARG A 78 3.09 -1.19 0.51
N VAL A 79 2.54 -0.80 -0.63
CA VAL A 79 1.94 -1.72 -1.62
C VAL A 79 2.75 -1.59 -2.90
N SER A 80 3.16 -2.73 -3.46
CA SER A 80 3.86 -2.84 -4.73
C SER A 80 3.12 -3.83 -5.62
N ILE A 81 2.85 -3.45 -6.86
CA ILE A 81 2.18 -4.29 -7.86
C ILE A 81 3.14 -4.42 -9.04
N VAL A 82 3.42 -5.67 -9.43
CA VAL A 82 4.28 -5.99 -10.56
C VAL A 82 3.41 -6.46 -11.71
N PHE A 83 3.52 -5.74 -12.81
CA PHE A 83 2.94 -6.09 -14.10
C PHE A 83 4.01 -6.74 -14.97
N ARG A 84 3.62 -7.74 -15.77
CA ARG A 84 4.45 -8.39 -16.79
C ARG A 84 3.78 -8.29 -18.16
N ASN A 85 4.55 -8.46 -19.21
CA ASN A 85 4.12 -8.39 -20.60
C ASN A 85 3.45 -7.05 -20.95
N VAL A 86 3.93 -5.96 -20.34
CA VAL A 86 3.50 -4.61 -20.72
C VAL A 86 4.15 -4.27 -22.06
N PRO A 87 3.41 -3.89 -23.11
CA PRO A 87 3.99 -3.54 -24.40
C PRO A 87 5.07 -2.48 -24.26
N GLY A 88 6.21 -2.67 -24.94
CA GLY A 88 7.33 -1.73 -24.92
C GLY A 88 8.10 -1.61 -23.60
N GLN A 89 7.64 -2.26 -22.51
CA GLN A 89 8.26 -2.15 -21.19
C GLN A 89 8.59 -3.51 -20.56
N GLY A 90 7.91 -4.59 -20.97
CA GLY A 90 8.07 -5.93 -20.41
C GLY A 90 7.56 -6.01 -18.97
N LYS A 91 8.37 -5.59 -18.00
CA LYS A 91 8.06 -5.65 -16.55
C LYS A 91 8.02 -4.25 -15.94
N VAL A 92 6.88 -3.93 -15.35
CA VAL A 92 6.65 -2.63 -14.67
C VAL A 92 6.30 -2.88 -13.21
N THR A 93 6.85 -2.07 -12.31
CA THR A 93 6.48 -2.14 -10.89
C THR A 93 5.88 -0.82 -10.45
N TRP A 94 4.59 -0.84 -10.15
CA TRP A 94 3.92 0.26 -9.49
C TRP A 94 4.09 0.13 -7.98
N GLN A 95 4.27 1.25 -7.29
CA GLN A 95 4.40 1.26 -5.85
C GLN A 95 3.75 2.49 -5.24
N ARG A 96 3.15 2.28 -4.06
CA ARG A 96 2.68 3.36 -3.21
C ARG A 96 2.98 3.07 -1.75
N THR A 97 3.48 4.10 -1.07
CA THR A 97 3.77 4.06 0.35
C THR A 97 3.00 5.16 1.04
N TRP A 98 2.33 4.82 2.14
CA TRP A 98 1.64 5.77 2.99
C TRP A 98 2.24 5.77 4.39
N ARG A 99 2.27 6.94 5.03
CA ARG A 99 2.46 7.05 6.47
C ARG A 99 1.11 6.89 7.16
N VAL A 100 1.06 6.19 8.28
CA VAL A 100 -0.13 6.14 9.12
C VAL A 100 -0.17 7.42 9.95
N ALA A 101 -1.33 8.05 10.02
CA ALA A 101 -1.56 9.19 10.89
C ALA A 101 -1.43 8.70 12.32
N GLN A 102 -0.64 9.40 13.12
CA GLN A 102 -0.77 9.29 14.56
C GLN A 102 -2.17 9.81 14.91
N ASP A 103 -2.91 9.04 15.69
CA ASP A 103 -3.98 9.63 16.48
C ASP A 103 -3.28 10.66 17.37
N ARG A 104 -3.59 11.94 17.13
CA ARG A 104 -3.38 12.92 18.18
C ARG A 104 -4.34 12.50 19.27
N MET A 105 -3.83 11.88 20.33
CA MET A 105 -4.52 11.98 21.61
C MET A 105 -4.82 13.48 21.79
N PRO A 106 -6.07 13.87 22.13
CA PRO A 106 -6.30 15.23 22.57
C PRO A 106 -5.28 15.50 23.69
N ALA A 107 -4.58 16.63 23.60
CA ALA A 107 -3.67 17.03 24.67
C ALA A 107 -4.49 17.08 25.98
N PRO A 108 -3.92 16.62 27.11
CA PRO A 108 -4.57 16.77 28.41
C PRO A 108 -4.88 18.23 28.72
#